data_AF-A0A6M0GCU0-F1
#
_entry.id   AF-A0A6M0GCU0-F1
#
_cell.length_a   1.000
_cell.length_b   1.000
_cell.length_c   1.000
_cell.angle_alpha   90.00
_cell.angle_beta   90.00
_cell.angle_gamma   90.00
#
_symmetry.space_group_name_H-M   'P 1'
#
loop_
_entity.id
_entity.type
_entity.pdbx_description
1 polymer ?
#
loop_
_entity_poly.entity_id
_entity_poly.type
_entity_poly.pdbx_seq_one_letter_code
_entity_poly.pdbx_strand_id
1 'polypeptide(L)'
;MVIVSLTLLWSLLRRQEAEPTPNPSLEGNRRQDPPLTPPRRGTGDSPDENISPPSDESRLFPIPHSPFPIPHLQVSILIIAFGLRVYRLGFVDLDPDANVSLDCVRGILRTGVPISTSGIWYTRSPFYHYALAAWLRLVGDSDLNAALFSVLLGMATLVVIYFLAKQISGKVWIALLITAVLAIDPWEIWYSRNIRFYQINQFLYLLGFWAFLPGFITSRKPAYQTVCVVSLTLMLLTQEVTITLLPAFAIGAFCFYLPFRSASDWKLVLAAALMAFIYFYDGIFVMIKCLTELAGLSSLSTNYLKLYLSGDITYYITDFFVGFNRMKIIYTVFYLGGLVYFLLRKDKVKLFLYSIILINIAFVTVMVFFEGSRYTYPLYPLFVLLSIYSACHLAEKIGAKLTEISGGLLPFKVIVLSSILALLLLNIEPLRVLSSYQDSITARHIQVTEYIKQHQQPGDIVISNVPSVHSNVLGGADYFIPHRMSFFDAVYWRDGQLVDRWEGGILVTNADQLTEILAQNHRVWLHLLYTAQLPSDIEIAKFHDLLETLGEPVLETFGTTLRLWDSEAGVLPRLVNQGKEFGSY
;
A
#
# COMPACT_ATOMS: atom_id res chain seq x y z
N MET A 1 18.09 5.01 -19.90
CA MET A 1 18.48 5.92 -18.79
C MET A 1 18.90 5.18 -17.50
N VAL A 2 18.26 4.05 -17.14
CA VAL A 2 18.64 3.24 -15.95
C VAL A 2 19.98 2.53 -16.10
N ILE A 3 20.31 2.01 -17.29
CA ILE A 3 21.61 1.35 -17.55
C ILE A 3 22.77 2.34 -17.39
N VAL A 4 22.64 3.57 -17.92
CA VAL A 4 23.69 4.60 -17.80
C VAL A 4 23.94 4.99 -16.33
N SER A 5 22.92 4.96 -15.48
CA SER A 5 23.05 5.25 -14.04
C SER A 5 23.76 4.12 -13.28
N LEU A 6 23.54 2.86 -13.66
CA LEU A 6 24.22 1.69 -13.08
C LEU A 6 25.68 1.57 -13.54
N THR A 7 25.99 1.91 -14.80
CA THR A 7 27.37 1.91 -15.31
C THR A 7 28.19 3.04 -14.70
N LEU A 8 27.59 4.22 -14.44
CA LEU A 8 28.22 5.31 -13.70
C LEU A 8 28.49 4.94 -12.23
N LEU A 9 27.54 4.27 -11.57
CA LEU A 9 27.74 3.78 -10.20
C LEU A 9 28.85 2.71 -10.13
N TRP A 10 28.88 1.79 -11.10
CA TRP A 10 29.88 0.72 -11.18
C TRP A 10 31.30 1.23 -11.52
N SER A 11 31.42 2.18 -12.44
CA SER A 11 32.69 2.83 -12.81
C SER A 11 33.26 3.73 -11.71
N LEU A 12 32.40 4.37 -10.90
CA LEU A 12 32.80 5.15 -9.73
C LEU A 12 33.29 4.28 -8.57
N LEU A 13 32.79 3.05 -8.44
CA LEU A 13 33.21 2.11 -7.40
C LEU A 13 34.54 1.40 -7.71
N ARG A 14 34.93 1.27 -8.98
CA ARG A 14 36.13 0.51 -9.39
C ARG A 14 37.43 1.34 -9.45
N ARG A 15 37.35 2.68 -9.52
CA ARG A 15 38.52 3.57 -9.68
C ARG A 15 39.36 3.80 -8.41
N GLN A 16 39.12 3.07 -7.31
CA GLN A 16 39.89 3.21 -6.05
C GLN A 16 40.75 1.99 -5.70
N GLU A 17 40.80 0.95 -6.53
CA GLU A 17 41.75 -0.16 -6.39
C GLU A 17 42.84 -0.02 -7.46
N ALA A 18 43.84 0.82 -7.19
CA ALA A 18 45.11 0.82 -7.91
C ALA A 18 46.21 0.39 -6.92
N GLU A 19 46.85 -0.73 -7.23
CA GLU A 19 47.96 -1.33 -6.47
C GLU A 19 49.15 -0.38 -6.32
N PRO A 20 49.89 -0.41 -5.19
CA PRO A 20 51.17 0.27 -5.09
C PRO A 20 52.29 -0.59 -5.70
N THR A 21 53.11 0.07 -6.53
CA THR A 21 54.37 -0.45 -7.09
C THR A 21 55.42 -0.74 -5.99
N PRO A 22 56.24 -1.79 -6.11
CA PRO A 22 57.36 -2.03 -5.20
C PRO A 22 58.65 -1.42 -5.76
N ASN A 23 59.50 -0.88 -4.88
CA ASN A 23 60.90 -0.56 -5.18
C ASN A 23 61.80 -1.14 -4.07
N PRO A 24 63.10 -1.42 -4.32
CA PRO A 24 63.74 -2.63 -3.87
C PRO A 24 64.89 -2.38 -2.86
N SER A 25 65.48 -3.49 -2.43
CA SER A 25 66.80 -3.66 -1.77
C SER A 25 66.91 -3.32 -0.28
N LEU A 26 67.19 -4.35 0.53
CA LEU A 26 68.51 -4.57 1.15
C LEU A 26 68.58 -5.96 1.80
N GLU A 27 69.58 -6.73 1.40
CA GLU A 27 69.98 -8.04 1.92
C GLU A 27 70.59 -7.93 3.34
N GLY A 28 70.54 -9.03 4.11
CA GLY A 28 71.70 -9.43 4.89
C GLY A 28 71.49 -9.93 6.34
N ASN A 29 71.60 -11.27 6.48
CA ASN A 29 72.25 -12.03 7.57
C ASN A 29 71.49 -12.52 8.84
N ARG A 30 71.13 -13.82 8.74
CA ARG A 30 71.28 -14.98 9.66
C ARG A 30 71.84 -14.79 11.10
N ARG A 31 71.20 -15.44 12.07
CA ARG A 31 71.70 -16.54 12.97
C ARG A 31 70.63 -16.89 14.05
N GLN A 32 70.07 -18.11 14.02
CA GLN A 32 70.36 -19.30 14.87
C GLN A 32 69.64 -19.35 16.24
N ASP A 33 68.67 -20.28 16.36
CA ASP A 33 68.07 -20.81 17.62
C ASP A 33 69.08 -21.71 18.38
N PRO A 34 68.93 -21.94 19.71
CA PRO A 34 68.15 -23.10 20.25
C PRO A 34 67.63 -22.90 21.72
N PRO A 35 67.20 -23.95 22.49
CA PRO A 35 66.06 -24.86 22.31
C PRO A 35 65.12 -24.97 23.56
N LEU A 36 64.06 -25.78 23.43
CA LEU A 36 63.01 -26.15 24.40
C LEU A 36 63.45 -27.07 25.57
N THR A 37 62.84 -26.94 26.77
CA THR A 37 62.49 -28.04 27.72
C THR A 37 61.51 -27.57 28.84
N PRO A 38 60.73 -28.47 29.49
CA PRO A 38 59.41 -28.17 30.11
C PRO A 38 59.33 -28.37 31.66
N PRO A 39 58.15 -28.59 32.29
CA PRO A 39 57.52 -27.71 33.29
C PRO A 39 57.77 -28.10 34.77
N ARG A 40 57.51 -27.19 35.72
CA ARG A 40 57.38 -27.51 37.16
C ARG A 40 56.09 -26.94 37.77
N ARG A 41 55.31 -27.86 38.35
CA ARG A 41 54.21 -27.64 39.30
C ARG A 41 54.76 -27.30 40.69
N GLY A 42 54.01 -26.49 41.45
CA GLY A 42 53.97 -26.56 42.92
C GLY A 42 53.86 -25.22 43.63
N THR A 43 52.65 -24.95 44.16
CA THR A 43 52.34 -24.41 45.51
C THR A 43 53.23 -23.29 46.06
N GLY A 44 52.77 -22.09 46.40
CA GLY A 44 51.51 -21.67 47.00
C GLY A 44 51.87 -20.86 48.24
N ASP A 45 51.53 -19.57 48.27
CA ASP A 45 51.34 -18.75 49.49
C ASP A 45 50.69 -17.39 49.11
N SER A 46 49.74 -16.97 49.96
CA SER A 46 48.77 -15.85 49.99
C SER A 46 49.37 -14.41 50.05
N PRO A 47 48.61 -13.28 50.23
CA PRO A 47 47.16 -12.99 50.27
C PRO A 47 46.69 -11.76 49.41
N ASP A 48 45.37 -11.49 49.42
CA ASP A 48 44.66 -10.21 49.14
C ASP A 48 44.89 -9.44 47.82
N GLU A 49 43.84 -9.37 46.97
CA GLU A 49 43.42 -8.08 46.38
C GLU A 49 41.99 -8.09 45.81
N ASN A 50 41.20 -7.14 46.32
CA ASN A 50 39.92 -6.61 45.83
C ASN A 50 39.62 -6.84 44.33
N ILE A 51 38.70 -7.76 44.03
CA ILE A 51 38.07 -7.86 42.70
C ILE A 51 36.93 -6.86 42.64
N SER A 52 37.19 -5.74 41.97
CA SER A 52 36.15 -4.82 41.47
C SER A 52 35.34 -5.53 40.38
N PRO A 53 34.00 -5.40 40.33
CA PRO A 53 33.21 -5.99 39.25
C PRO A 53 33.52 -5.29 37.91
N PRO A 54 33.41 -6.00 36.76
CA PRO A 54 33.72 -5.43 35.47
C PRO A 54 32.74 -4.29 35.14
N SER A 55 33.32 -3.19 34.68
CA SER A 55 32.65 -1.97 34.24
C SER A 55 31.53 -2.27 33.25
N ASP A 56 30.34 -1.78 33.60
CA ASP A 56 29.10 -1.83 32.85
C ASP A 56 29.18 -0.98 31.56
N GLU A 57 29.83 -1.50 30.51
CA GLU A 57 29.86 -0.91 29.16
C GLU A 57 28.57 -1.16 28.35
N SER A 58 27.48 -1.60 29.00
CA SER A 58 26.20 -1.91 28.34
C SER A 58 25.29 -0.67 28.10
N ARG A 59 25.70 0.53 28.49
CA ARG A 59 24.92 1.78 28.31
C ARG A 59 25.47 2.68 27.20
N LEU A 60 25.42 2.21 25.95
CA LEU A 60 25.85 2.98 24.77
C LEU A 60 24.78 3.93 24.17
N PHE A 61 23.75 4.28 24.94
CA PHE A 61 22.82 5.36 24.58
C PHE A 61 22.40 6.14 25.84
N PRO A 62 23.01 7.31 26.13
CA PRO A 62 22.37 8.25 27.03
C PRO A 62 21.10 8.75 26.34
N ILE A 63 19.94 8.43 26.90
CA ILE A 63 18.68 9.10 26.55
C ILE A 63 18.86 10.55 27.02
N PRO A 64 18.91 11.55 26.13
CA PRO A 64 18.92 12.92 26.58
C PRO A 64 17.54 13.18 27.19
N HIS A 65 17.50 13.43 28.50
CA HIS A 65 16.33 14.01 29.14
C HIS A 65 16.15 15.41 28.54
N SER A 66 15.29 15.51 27.54
CA SER A 66 14.81 16.81 27.07
C SER A 66 13.83 17.37 28.12
N PRO A 67 13.75 18.69 28.30
CA PRO A 67 12.88 19.32 29.29
C PRO A 67 11.39 19.31 28.89
N PHE A 68 11.02 18.66 27.78
CA PHE A 68 9.64 18.51 27.36
C PHE A 68 9.11 17.12 27.73
N PRO A 69 7.83 16.99 28.14
CA PRO A 69 7.18 15.71 28.37
C PRO A 69 6.96 14.98 27.03
N ILE A 70 8.04 14.47 26.43
CA ILE A 70 8.09 13.74 25.16
C ILE A 70 7.03 12.62 25.07
N PRO A 71 6.76 11.83 26.12
CA PRO A 71 5.72 10.80 26.07
C PRO A 71 4.32 11.41 25.88
N HIS A 72 4.05 12.54 26.54
CA HIS A 72 2.74 13.17 26.52
C HIS A 72 2.44 13.76 25.14
N LEU A 73 3.42 14.37 24.46
CA LEU A 73 3.21 14.90 23.12
C LEU A 73 2.98 13.79 22.09
N GLN A 74 3.71 12.68 22.18
CA GLN A 74 3.48 11.52 21.32
C GLN A 74 2.08 10.94 21.52
N VAL A 75 1.65 10.79 22.78
CA VAL A 75 0.30 10.33 23.10
C VAL A 75 -0.76 11.29 22.57
N SER A 76 -0.57 12.60 22.71
CA SER A 76 -1.50 13.60 22.13
C SER A 76 -1.62 13.49 20.61
N ILE A 77 -0.50 13.31 19.90
CA ILE A 77 -0.51 13.09 18.45
C ILE A 77 -1.32 11.84 18.10
N LEU A 78 -1.12 10.73 18.84
CA LEU A 78 -1.84 9.48 18.59
C LEU A 78 -3.34 9.60 18.92
N ILE A 79 -3.72 10.32 19.98
CA ILE A 79 -5.13 10.57 20.32
C ILE A 79 -5.81 11.38 19.21
N ILE A 80 -5.18 12.45 18.73
CA ILE A 80 -5.71 13.26 17.63
C ILE A 80 -5.83 12.41 16.36
N ALA A 81 -4.78 11.64 16.04
CA ALA A 81 -4.75 10.77 14.87
C ALA A 81 -5.87 9.70 14.91
N PHE A 82 -6.11 9.11 16.08
CA PHE A 82 -7.17 8.14 16.28
C PHE A 82 -8.54 8.81 16.13
N GLY A 83 -8.75 9.96 16.78
CA GLY A 83 -9.98 10.74 16.69
C GLY A 83 -10.35 11.08 15.24
N LEU A 84 -9.40 11.55 14.44
CA LEU A 84 -9.61 11.82 13.02
C LEU A 84 -10.01 10.55 12.24
N ARG A 85 -9.36 9.41 12.52
CA ARG A 85 -9.61 8.16 11.78
C ARG A 85 -10.94 7.49 12.15
N VAL A 86 -11.40 7.60 13.39
CA VAL A 86 -12.69 7.02 13.82
C VAL A 86 -13.88 7.94 13.61
N TYR A 87 -13.64 9.25 13.48
CA TYR A 87 -14.72 10.21 13.27
C TYR A 87 -15.48 9.89 11.98
N ARG A 88 -16.79 9.70 12.10
CA ARG A 88 -17.70 9.34 10.99
C ARG A 88 -17.20 8.14 10.16
N LEU A 89 -16.64 7.11 10.80
CA LEU A 89 -16.01 5.98 10.13
C LEU A 89 -16.91 5.29 9.06
N GLY A 90 -18.23 5.19 9.30
CA GLY A 90 -19.20 4.63 8.34
C GLY A 90 -19.90 5.64 7.42
N PHE A 91 -19.38 6.86 7.26
CA PHE A 91 -19.99 7.88 6.41
C PHE A 91 -19.78 7.64 4.91
N VAL A 92 -18.60 7.17 4.52
CA VAL A 92 -18.24 6.90 3.13
C VAL A 92 -18.71 5.51 2.77
N ASP A 93 -19.50 5.40 1.72
CA ASP A 93 -19.98 4.13 1.19
C ASP A 93 -18.82 3.26 0.69
N LEU A 94 -18.97 1.94 0.81
CA LEU A 94 -17.94 0.98 0.40
C LEU A 94 -17.75 1.03 -1.11
N ASP A 95 -16.49 1.24 -1.54
CA ASP A 95 -16.11 1.05 -2.92
C ASP A 95 -16.19 -0.43 -3.33
N PRO A 96 -16.21 -0.75 -4.64
CA PRO A 96 -16.34 -2.13 -5.08
C PRO A 96 -15.26 -3.09 -4.55
N ASP A 97 -14.00 -2.63 -4.44
CA ASP A 97 -12.91 -3.47 -3.91
C ASP A 97 -13.10 -3.77 -2.42
N ALA A 98 -13.62 -2.79 -1.66
CA ALA A 98 -13.98 -2.94 -0.25
C ALA A 98 -15.15 -3.90 -0.05
N ASN A 99 -16.20 -3.81 -0.89
CA ASN A 99 -17.34 -4.72 -0.87
C ASN A 99 -16.92 -6.17 -1.14
N VAL A 100 -16.12 -6.41 -2.18
CA VAL A 100 -15.58 -7.75 -2.48
C VAL A 100 -14.74 -8.30 -1.32
N SER A 101 -13.94 -7.45 -0.68
CA SER A 101 -13.13 -7.86 0.47
C SER A 101 -14.00 -8.28 1.65
N LEU A 102 -15.06 -7.53 1.92
CA LEU A 102 -15.99 -7.83 3.01
C LEU A 102 -16.82 -9.10 2.72
N ASP A 103 -17.29 -9.27 1.50
CA ASP A 103 -18.03 -10.47 1.07
C ASP A 103 -17.15 -11.73 1.18
N CYS A 104 -15.89 -11.65 0.74
CA CYS A 104 -14.89 -12.70 0.93
C CYS A 104 -14.71 -13.05 2.42
N VAL A 105 -14.56 -12.04 3.29
CA VAL A 105 -14.40 -12.27 4.74
C VAL A 105 -15.66 -12.90 5.34
N ARG A 106 -16.84 -12.48 4.94
CA ARG A 106 -18.11 -13.11 5.36
C ARG A 106 -18.21 -14.54 4.85
N GLY A 107 -17.69 -14.85 3.66
CA GLY A 107 -17.45 -16.21 3.17
C GLY A 107 -16.62 -17.06 4.15
N ILE A 108 -15.48 -16.52 4.61
CA ILE A 108 -14.61 -17.18 5.61
C ILE A 108 -15.35 -17.39 6.92
N LEU A 109 -16.08 -16.39 7.42
CA LEU A 109 -16.84 -16.50 8.67
C LEU A 109 -17.94 -17.57 8.60
N ARG A 110 -18.59 -17.72 7.44
CA ARG A 110 -19.66 -18.69 7.21
C ARG A 110 -19.16 -20.12 7.01
N THR A 111 -18.07 -20.28 6.24
CA THR A 111 -17.67 -21.60 5.70
C THR A 111 -16.23 -22.01 6.03
N GLY A 112 -15.41 -21.11 6.56
CA GLY A 112 -13.98 -21.30 6.78
C GLY A 112 -13.11 -21.08 5.54
N VAL A 113 -13.70 -20.86 4.36
CA VAL A 113 -12.99 -20.59 3.10
C VAL A 113 -13.47 -19.27 2.49
N PRO A 114 -12.63 -18.57 1.69
CA PRO A 114 -12.95 -17.26 1.11
C PRO A 114 -13.88 -17.39 -0.10
N ILE A 115 -15.07 -17.96 0.08
CA ILE A 115 -16.07 -18.08 -0.99
C ILE A 115 -16.94 -16.81 -1.03
N SER A 116 -16.93 -16.13 -2.17
CA SER A 116 -17.78 -14.96 -2.42
C SER A 116 -19.23 -15.36 -2.65
N THR A 117 -20.13 -14.39 -2.61
CA THR A 117 -21.54 -14.53 -2.98
C THR A 117 -21.70 -15.04 -4.42
N SER A 118 -20.83 -14.58 -5.34
CA SER A 118 -20.75 -15.11 -6.71
C SER A 118 -20.29 -16.57 -6.80
N GLY A 119 -19.88 -17.21 -5.69
CA GLY A 119 -19.44 -18.61 -5.66
C GLY A 119 -17.95 -18.83 -5.97
N ILE A 120 -17.19 -17.76 -6.19
CA ILE A 120 -15.76 -17.82 -6.48
C ILE A 120 -14.97 -17.99 -5.19
N TRP A 121 -13.91 -18.80 -5.25
CA TRP A 121 -12.92 -18.86 -4.20
C TRP A 121 -11.97 -17.68 -4.35
N TYR A 122 -12.27 -16.58 -3.66
CA TYR A 122 -11.49 -15.35 -3.69
C TYR A 122 -10.21 -15.49 -2.84
N THR A 123 -9.28 -16.33 -3.30
CA THR A 123 -8.06 -16.67 -2.56
C THR A 123 -6.97 -15.60 -2.64
N ARG A 124 -7.25 -14.44 -3.25
CA ARG A 124 -6.31 -13.31 -3.28
C ARG A 124 -6.10 -12.77 -1.87
N SER A 125 -4.88 -12.32 -1.59
CA SER A 125 -4.55 -11.63 -0.33
C SER A 125 -4.94 -12.44 0.92
N PRO A 126 -4.57 -13.73 1.03
CA PRO A 126 -5.06 -14.60 2.09
C PRO A 126 -4.76 -14.06 3.48
N PHE A 127 -3.56 -13.51 3.71
CA PHE A 127 -3.21 -13.01 5.04
C PHE A 127 -4.17 -11.91 5.52
N TYR A 128 -4.52 -10.97 4.63
CA TYR A 128 -5.44 -9.89 4.97
C TYR A 128 -6.85 -10.41 5.27
N HIS A 129 -7.44 -11.22 4.39
CA HIS A 129 -8.83 -11.65 4.55
C HIS A 129 -9.00 -12.55 5.78
N TYR A 130 -8.05 -13.46 6.05
CA TYR A 130 -8.11 -14.28 7.28
C TYR A 130 -7.85 -13.46 8.55
N ALA A 131 -6.94 -12.48 8.53
CA ALA A 131 -6.73 -11.60 9.67
C ALA A 131 -7.97 -10.76 9.98
N LEU A 132 -8.62 -10.21 8.94
CA LEU A 132 -9.86 -9.46 9.08
C LEU A 132 -11.02 -10.36 9.54
N ALA A 133 -11.12 -11.59 9.03
CA ALA A 133 -12.11 -12.56 9.51
C ALA A 133 -11.91 -12.90 10.99
N ALA A 134 -10.68 -13.15 11.41
CA ALA A 134 -10.36 -13.38 12.82
C ALA A 134 -10.75 -12.17 13.70
N TRP A 135 -10.48 -10.96 13.23
CA TRP A 135 -10.92 -9.73 13.91
C TRP A 135 -12.44 -9.64 14.03
N LEU A 136 -13.18 -9.78 12.93
CA LEU A 136 -14.66 -9.71 12.94
C LEU A 136 -15.30 -10.83 13.75
N ARG A 137 -14.65 -11.99 13.84
CA ARG A 137 -15.10 -13.07 14.73
C ARG A 137 -15.04 -12.66 16.21
N LEU A 138 -14.09 -11.81 16.59
CA LEU A 138 -13.88 -11.35 17.97
C LEU A 138 -14.77 -10.15 18.32
N VAL A 139 -14.89 -9.17 17.44
CA VAL A 139 -15.60 -7.90 17.74
C VAL A 139 -17.00 -7.80 17.13
N GLY A 140 -17.39 -8.77 16.29
CA GLY A 140 -18.66 -8.82 15.57
C GLY A 140 -18.55 -8.35 14.12
N ASP A 141 -19.32 -8.98 13.24
CA ASP A 141 -19.40 -8.63 11.80
C ASP A 141 -20.19 -7.32 11.62
N SER A 142 -19.48 -6.28 11.21
CA SER A 142 -20.06 -5.03 10.70
C SER A 142 -19.03 -4.28 9.88
N ASP A 143 -19.50 -3.45 8.96
CA ASP A 143 -18.66 -2.61 8.10
C ASP A 143 -17.82 -1.63 8.94
N LEU A 144 -18.40 -1.12 10.04
CA LEU A 144 -17.71 -0.26 11.00
C LEU A 144 -16.55 -0.98 11.69
N ASN A 145 -16.79 -2.21 12.19
CA ASN A 145 -15.75 -3.01 12.83
C ASN A 145 -14.67 -3.42 11.84
N ALA A 146 -15.03 -3.69 10.59
CA ALA A 146 -14.08 -4.02 9.54
C ALA A 146 -13.19 -2.81 9.21
N ALA A 147 -13.75 -1.61 9.11
CA ALA A 147 -12.98 -0.38 8.94
C ALA A 147 -12.09 -0.08 10.17
N LEU A 148 -12.56 -0.40 11.38
CA LEU A 148 -11.80 -0.22 12.62
C LEU A 148 -10.50 -1.04 12.63
N PHE A 149 -10.48 -2.22 11.99
CA PHE A 149 -9.27 -3.02 11.81
C PHE A 149 -8.18 -2.23 11.06
N SER A 150 -8.54 -1.60 9.95
CA SER A 150 -7.63 -0.72 9.20
C SER A 150 -7.20 0.48 10.03
N VAL A 151 -8.09 1.08 10.84
CA VAL A 151 -7.75 2.22 11.69
C VAL A 151 -6.67 1.84 12.71
N LEU A 152 -6.80 0.69 13.36
CA LEU A 152 -5.81 0.20 14.31
C LEU A 152 -4.44 -0.03 13.65
N LEU A 153 -4.42 -0.53 12.42
CA LEU A 153 -3.20 -0.70 11.65
C LEU A 153 -2.60 0.64 11.20
N GLY A 154 -3.43 1.63 10.86
CA GLY A 154 -2.98 3.00 10.60
C GLY A 154 -2.34 3.65 11.84
N MET A 155 -2.91 3.38 13.03
CA MET A 155 -2.30 3.81 14.30
C MET A 155 -0.97 3.10 14.57
N ALA A 156 -0.89 1.79 14.31
CA ALA A 156 0.34 1.03 14.42
C ALA A 156 1.42 1.54 13.44
N THR A 157 1.04 1.93 12.22
CA THR A 157 1.93 2.58 11.25
C THR A 157 2.54 3.87 11.80
N LEU A 158 1.76 4.73 12.47
CA LEU A 158 2.30 5.95 13.09
C LEU A 158 3.30 5.66 14.23
N VAL A 159 3.12 4.56 14.95
CA VAL A 159 4.09 4.12 15.96
C VAL A 159 5.38 3.64 15.31
N VAL A 160 5.29 2.81 14.26
CA VAL A 160 6.47 2.33 13.51
C VAL A 160 7.21 3.50 12.86
N ILE A 161 6.49 4.47 12.27
CA ILE A 161 7.13 5.62 11.62
C ILE A 161 7.85 6.51 12.62
N TYR A 162 7.33 6.67 13.84
CA TYR A 162 8.03 7.37 14.92
C TYR A 162 9.38 6.71 15.22
N PHE A 163 9.40 5.39 15.40
CA PHE A 163 10.64 4.67 15.69
C PHE A 163 11.62 4.69 14.52
N LEU A 164 11.12 4.52 13.29
CA LEU A 164 11.93 4.61 12.08
C LEU A 164 12.52 6.02 11.89
N ALA A 165 11.71 7.07 12.07
CA ALA A 165 12.18 8.45 11.97
C ALA A 165 13.20 8.78 13.07
N LYS A 166 13.00 8.30 14.30
CA LYS A 166 13.97 8.44 15.39
C LYS A 166 15.28 7.72 15.06
N GLN A 167 15.21 6.53 14.50
CA GLN A 167 16.38 5.76 14.08
C GLN A 167 17.16 6.44 12.95
N ILE A 168 16.48 7.00 11.95
CA ILE A 168 17.12 7.66 10.80
C ILE A 168 17.68 9.03 11.20
N SER A 169 16.92 9.82 11.96
CA SER A 169 17.29 11.21 12.28
C SER A 169 18.18 11.35 13.52
N GLY A 170 18.14 10.38 14.43
CA GLY A 170 18.73 10.48 15.77
C GLY A 170 18.06 11.51 16.68
N LYS A 171 16.95 12.13 16.25
CA LYS A 171 16.32 13.28 16.93
C LYS A 171 14.84 13.03 17.19
N VAL A 172 14.47 13.07 18.46
CA VAL A 172 13.08 12.83 18.91
C VAL A 172 12.11 13.85 18.32
N TRP A 173 12.47 15.14 18.30
CA TRP A 173 11.56 16.18 17.81
C TRP A 173 11.28 16.05 16.30
N ILE A 174 12.26 15.60 15.49
CA ILE A 174 12.06 15.32 14.06
C ILE A 174 11.10 14.15 13.89
N ALA A 175 11.28 13.09 14.70
CA ALA A 175 10.37 11.95 14.68
C ALA A 175 8.94 12.35 15.04
N LEU A 176 8.74 13.16 16.09
CA LEU A 176 7.43 13.68 16.46
C LEU A 176 6.81 14.56 15.37
N LEU A 177 7.60 15.42 14.72
CA LEU A 177 7.14 16.25 13.61
C LEU A 177 6.65 15.40 12.42
N ILE A 178 7.43 14.38 12.03
CA ILE A 178 7.08 13.48 10.93
C ILE A 178 5.81 12.69 11.28
N THR A 179 5.71 12.14 12.48
CA THR A 179 4.52 11.45 12.95
C THR A 179 3.30 12.37 13.01
N ALA A 180 3.47 13.63 13.45
CA ALA A 180 2.38 14.61 13.50
C ALA A 180 1.87 14.98 12.10
N VAL A 181 2.78 15.13 11.11
CA VAL A 181 2.41 15.40 9.72
C VAL A 181 1.61 14.23 9.14
N LEU A 182 2.10 12.98 9.30
CA LEU A 182 1.39 11.78 8.81
C LEU A 182 0.10 11.49 9.59
N ALA A 183 0.00 11.91 10.85
CA ALA A 183 -1.20 11.75 11.67
C ALA A 183 -2.40 12.50 11.08
N ILE A 184 -2.17 13.65 10.45
CA ILE A 184 -3.21 14.51 9.86
C ILE A 184 -3.21 14.49 8.32
N ASP A 185 -2.36 13.66 7.71
CA ASP A 185 -2.26 13.58 6.26
C ASP A 185 -3.55 12.99 5.65
N PRO A 186 -4.18 13.65 4.65
CA PRO A 186 -5.43 13.18 4.07
C PRO A 186 -5.34 11.79 3.44
N TRP A 187 -4.19 11.46 2.85
CA TRP A 187 -4.01 10.18 2.15
C TRP A 187 -3.86 9.03 3.14
N GLU A 188 -3.10 9.27 4.21
CA GLU A 188 -2.99 8.34 5.35
C GLU A 188 -4.32 8.15 6.09
N ILE A 189 -5.10 9.22 6.28
CA ILE A 189 -6.43 9.11 6.89
C ILE A 189 -7.35 8.29 6.00
N TRP A 190 -7.40 8.55 4.69
CA TRP A 190 -8.27 7.84 3.75
C TRP A 190 -8.03 6.33 3.75
N TYR A 191 -6.79 5.89 3.50
CA TYR A 191 -6.49 4.46 3.40
C TYR A 191 -6.52 3.75 4.75
N SER A 192 -6.25 4.45 5.86
CA SER A 192 -6.42 3.87 7.19
C SER A 192 -7.88 3.56 7.56
N ARG A 193 -8.85 4.00 6.76
CA ARG A 193 -10.29 3.75 6.98
C ARG A 193 -10.89 2.79 5.95
N ASN A 194 -10.14 2.45 4.91
CA ASN A 194 -10.62 1.62 3.81
C ASN A 194 -10.60 0.14 4.19
N ILE A 195 -11.65 -0.62 3.85
CA ILE A 195 -11.75 -2.06 4.10
C ILE A 195 -11.02 -2.83 2.99
N ARG A 196 -9.74 -2.53 2.85
CA ARG A 196 -8.84 -3.18 1.89
C ARG A 196 -7.45 -3.32 2.48
N PHE A 197 -6.66 -4.19 1.87
CA PHE A 197 -5.31 -4.51 2.32
C PHE A 197 -4.28 -3.37 2.29
N TYR A 198 -4.60 -2.18 1.78
CA TYR A 198 -3.60 -1.13 1.58
C TYR A 198 -2.92 -0.70 2.89
N GLN A 199 -3.69 -0.55 3.98
CA GLN A 199 -3.15 -0.09 5.26
C GLN A 199 -2.29 -1.15 5.96
N ILE A 200 -2.73 -2.42 5.99
CA ILE A 200 -1.92 -3.51 6.57
C ILE A 200 -0.62 -3.70 5.79
N ASN A 201 -0.68 -3.53 4.47
CA ASN A 201 0.46 -3.66 3.59
C ASN A 201 1.50 -2.57 3.86
N GLN A 202 1.07 -1.31 3.98
CA GLN A 202 1.93 -0.20 4.38
C GLN A 202 2.55 -0.43 5.77
N PHE A 203 1.77 -0.92 6.74
CA PHE A 203 2.27 -1.26 8.07
C PHE A 203 3.39 -2.31 8.00
N LEU A 204 3.15 -3.43 7.31
CA LEU A 204 4.12 -4.53 7.16
C LEU A 204 5.38 -4.09 6.40
N TYR A 205 5.23 -3.28 5.35
CA TYR A 205 6.35 -2.71 4.61
C TYR A 205 7.24 -1.85 5.53
N LEU A 206 6.65 -0.94 6.30
CA LEU A 206 7.41 -0.06 7.20
C LEU A 206 8.00 -0.81 8.39
N LEU A 207 7.31 -1.81 8.93
CA LEU A 207 7.83 -2.69 9.98
C LEU A 207 9.04 -3.48 9.47
N GLY A 208 8.92 -4.04 8.27
CA GLY A 208 10.02 -4.72 7.57
C GLY A 208 11.20 -3.78 7.35
N PHE A 209 10.94 -2.55 6.88
CA PHE A 209 11.98 -1.55 6.64
C PHE A 209 12.67 -1.05 7.92
N TRP A 210 11.90 -0.84 9.00
CA TRP A 210 12.43 -0.53 10.32
C TRP A 210 13.35 -1.64 10.83
N ALA A 211 12.97 -2.90 10.66
CA ALA A 211 13.80 -4.03 11.06
C ALA A 211 14.98 -4.29 10.10
N PHE A 212 14.88 -3.86 8.84
CA PHE A 212 15.93 -4.00 7.84
C PHE A 212 17.19 -3.21 8.20
N LEU A 213 17.05 -1.98 8.72
CA LEU A 213 18.18 -1.13 9.09
C LEU A 213 19.13 -1.76 10.14
N PRO A 214 18.66 -2.26 11.30
CA PRO A 214 19.49 -2.96 12.28
C PRO A 214 19.82 -4.40 11.86
N GLY A 215 18.96 -5.05 11.08
CA GLY A 215 19.13 -6.44 10.65
C GLY A 215 20.16 -6.64 9.53
N PHE A 216 20.32 -5.67 8.63
CA PHE A 216 21.16 -5.84 7.43
C PHE A 216 22.20 -4.72 7.24
N ILE A 217 21.90 -3.49 7.64
CA ILE A 217 22.77 -2.34 7.35
C ILE A 217 23.74 -2.02 8.48
N THR A 218 23.25 -1.90 9.72
CA THR A 218 24.04 -1.32 10.82
C THR A 218 24.62 -2.35 11.78
N SER A 219 23.81 -3.26 12.34
CA SER A 219 24.24 -4.13 13.46
C SER A 219 24.14 -5.63 13.19
N ARG A 220 23.59 -6.05 12.03
CA ARG A 220 23.40 -7.46 11.64
C ARG A 220 22.70 -8.31 12.70
N LYS A 221 21.69 -7.75 13.38
CA LYS A 221 21.01 -8.43 14.51
C LYS A 221 20.00 -9.47 14.00
N PRO A 222 20.10 -10.76 14.40
CA PRO A 222 19.25 -11.83 13.85
C PRO A 222 17.77 -11.66 14.16
N ALA A 223 17.41 -11.17 15.35
CA ALA A 223 16.02 -10.91 15.70
C ALA A 223 15.33 -9.94 14.72
N TYR A 224 16.06 -8.90 14.30
CA TYR A 224 15.56 -7.93 13.33
C TYR A 224 15.54 -8.49 11.89
N GLN A 225 16.44 -9.41 11.55
CA GLN A 225 16.36 -10.13 10.28
C GLN A 225 15.08 -10.98 10.23
N THR A 226 14.74 -11.67 11.31
CA THR A 226 13.49 -12.45 11.40
C THR A 226 12.27 -11.55 11.26
N VAL A 227 12.20 -10.43 12.01
CA VAL A 227 11.10 -9.47 11.88
C VAL A 227 10.99 -8.93 10.45
N CYS A 228 12.12 -8.61 9.80
CA CYS A 228 12.14 -8.16 8.42
C CYS A 228 11.56 -9.21 7.47
N VAL A 229 12.08 -10.45 7.50
CA VAL A 229 11.65 -11.51 6.58
C VAL A 229 10.20 -11.91 6.81
N VAL A 230 9.76 -12.02 8.07
CA VAL A 230 8.35 -12.31 8.40
C VAL A 230 7.44 -11.19 7.89
N SER A 231 7.79 -9.92 8.14
CA SER A 231 6.97 -8.79 7.69
C SER A 231 6.87 -8.75 6.16
N LEU A 232 7.98 -8.98 5.44
CA LEU A 232 7.98 -9.06 3.98
C LEU A 232 7.18 -10.25 3.44
N THR A 233 7.25 -11.41 4.11
CA THR A 233 6.46 -12.59 3.72
C THR A 233 4.96 -12.32 3.86
N LEU A 234 4.55 -11.75 5.00
CA LEU A 234 3.14 -11.39 5.24
C LEU A 234 2.68 -10.29 4.28
N MET A 235 3.55 -9.32 3.96
CA MET A 235 3.28 -8.26 2.97
C MET A 235 2.95 -8.87 1.59
N LEU A 236 3.74 -9.84 1.14
CA LEU A 236 3.52 -10.55 -0.12
C LEU A 236 2.21 -11.34 -0.12
N LEU A 237 1.87 -12.01 0.99
CA LEU A 237 0.59 -12.71 1.18
C LEU A 237 -0.61 -11.77 1.36
N THR A 238 -0.35 -10.47 1.49
CA THR A 238 -1.40 -9.46 1.59
C THR A 238 -1.70 -8.86 0.23
N GLN A 239 -0.70 -8.62 -0.60
CA GLN A 239 -0.89 -8.07 -1.94
C GLN A 239 0.26 -8.47 -2.85
N GLU A 240 -0.03 -9.21 -3.92
CA GLU A 240 0.93 -9.77 -4.87
C GLU A 240 1.81 -8.70 -5.54
N VAL A 241 1.25 -7.53 -5.84
CA VAL A 241 1.97 -6.40 -6.46
C VAL A 241 3.13 -5.91 -5.59
N THR A 242 3.14 -6.20 -4.29
CA THR A 242 4.24 -5.80 -3.39
C THR A 242 5.56 -6.51 -3.66
N ILE A 243 5.57 -7.53 -4.53
CA ILE A 243 6.81 -8.10 -5.06
C ILE A 243 7.70 -7.01 -5.69
N THR A 244 7.10 -5.96 -6.25
CA THR A 244 7.81 -4.79 -6.81
C THR A 244 8.63 -4.02 -5.77
N LEU A 245 8.37 -4.21 -4.47
CA LEU A 245 9.08 -3.58 -3.37
C LEU A 245 10.31 -4.36 -2.90
N LEU A 246 10.41 -5.67 -3.21
CA LEU A 246 11.51 -6.53 -2.78
C LEU A 246 12.89 -6.20 -3.39
N PRO A 247 13.01 -5.79 -4.67
CA PRO A 247 14.31 -5.49 -5.28
C PRO A 247 15.11 -4.46 -4.48
N ALA A 248 14.44 -3.48 -3.89
CA ALA A 248 15.04 -2.49 -2.99
C ALA A 248 15.73 -3.14 -1.77
N PHE A 249 15.05 -4.09 -1.10
CA PHE A 249 15.62 -4.83 0.03
C PHE A 249 16.77 -5.73 -0.42
N ALA A 250 16.63 -6.41 -1.56
CA ALA A 250 17.67 -7.27 -2.11
C ALA A 250 18.94 -6.48 -2.45
N ILE A 251 18.81 -5.32 -3.11
CA ILE A 251 19.93 -4.42 -3.41
C ILE A 251 20.58 -3.92 -2.12
N GLY A 252 19.79 -3.53 -1.11
CA GLY A 252 20.33 -3.12 0.18
C GLY A 252 21.10 -4.24 0.89
N ALA A 253 20.57 -5.46 0.89
CA ALA A 253 21.26 -6.61 1.45
C ALA A 253 22.57 -6.89 0.68
N PHE A 254 22.54 -6.82 -0.65
CA PHE A 254 23.74 -6.97 -1.48
C PHE A 254 24.80 -5.90 -1.17
N CYS A 255 24.41 -4.63 -1.04
CA CYS A 255 25.35 -3.53 -0.82
C CYS A 255 25.94 -3.47 0.60
N PHE A 256 25.20 -3.90 1.64
CA PHE A 256 25.60 -3.68 3.05
C PHE A 256 25.81 -4.98 3.87
N TYR A 257 25.22 -6.10 3.44
CA TYR A 257 25.29 -7.37 4.17
C TYR A 257 26.41 -8.30 3.68
N LEU A 258 26.83 -8.19 2.42
CA LEU A 258 27.91 -9.03 1.87
C LEU A 258 29.29 -8.71 2.49
N PRO A 259 30.21 -9.70 2.56
CA PRO A 259 30.04 -11.11 2.18
C PRO A 259 29.29 -11.93 3.25
N PHE A 260 28.56 -12.97 2.79
CA PHE A 260 27.83 -13.91 3.66
C PHE A 260 28.79 -14.74 4.52
N ARG A 261 28.44 -14.92 5.79
CA ARG A 261 29.11 -15.83 6.73
C ARG A 261 28.35 -17.17 6.74
N SER A 262 28.89 -18.15 6.01
CA SER A 262 28.22 -19.44 5.71
C SER A 262 27.60 -20.16 6.94
N ALA A 263 28.27 -20.14 8.10
CA ALA A 263 27.77 -20.80 9.30
C ALA A 263 26.64 -20.05 10.05
N SER A 264 26.58 -18.72 9.97
CA SER A 264 25.55 -17.91 10.67
C SER A 264 24.35 -17.57 9.79
N ASP A 265 24.57 -17.48 8.48
CA ASP A 265 23.59 -16.90 7.56
C ASP A 265 22.72 -17.93 6.84
N TRP A 266 22.94 -19.24 7.08
CA TRP A 266 22.11 -20.29 6.48
C TRP A 266 20.62 -20.15 6.83
N LYS A 267 20.31 -19.65 8.04
CA LYS A 267 18.93 -19.38 8.48
C LYS A 267 18.27 -18.32 7.62
N LEU A 268 19.03 -17.32 7.18
CA LEU A 268 18.55 -16.24 6.32
C LEU A 268 18.29 -16.76 4.90
N VAL A 269 19.18 -17.63 4.39
CA VAL A 269 18.98 -18.30 3.09
C VAL A 269 17.73 -19.18 3.14
N LEU A 270 17.56 -19.99 4.19
CA LEU A 270 16.36 -20.80 4.38
C LEU A 270 15.10 -19.93 4.48
N ALA A 271 15.16 -18.82 5.23
CA ALA A 271 14.02 -17.92 5.37
C ALA A 271 13.64 -17.25 4.03
N ALA A 272 14.63 -16.85 3.22
CA ALA A 272 14.38 -16.33 1.88
C ALA A 272 13.80 -17.38 0.93
N ALA A 273 14.31 -18.63 0.98
CA ALA A 273 13.78 -19.74 0.21
C ALA A 273 12.34 -20.08 0.61
N LEU A 274 12.04 -20.07 1.91
CA LEU A 274 10.69 -20.29 2.43
C LEU A 274 9.73 -19.17 2.02
N MET A 275 10.15 -17.90 2.11
CA MET A 275 9.37 -16.76 1.64
C MET A 275 9.03 -16.90 0.15
N ALA A 276 10.02 -17.25 -0.68
CA ALA A 276 9.79 -17.50 -2.10
C ALA A 276 8.82 -18.66 -2.32
N PHE A 277 9.02 -19.80 -1.64
CA PHE A 277 8.13 -20.96 -1.74
C PHE A 277 6.67 -20.60 -1.38
N ILE A 278 6.47 -19.90 -0.27
CA ILE A 278 5.15 -19.46 0.19
C ILE A 278 4.49 -18.54 -0.86
N TYR A 279 5.24 -17.57 -1.39
CA TYR A 279 4.71 -16.65 -2.40
C TYR A 279 4.35 -17.37 -3.72
N PHE A 280 5.20 -18.26 -4.21
CA PHE A 280 4.91 -19.02 -5.43
C PHE A 280 3.74 -19.98 -5.23
N TYR A 281 3.65 -20.63 -4.07
CA TYR A 281 2.52 -21.48 -3.73
C TYR A 281 1.21 -20.69 -3.72
N ASP A 282 1.17 -19.52 -3.06
CA ASP A 282 0.01 -18.64 -3.05
C ASP A 282 -0.37 -18.20 -4.47
N GLY A 283 0.60 -17.79 -5.28
CA GLY A 283 0.38 -17.43 -6.69
C GLY A 283 -0.21 -18.57 -7.52
N ILE A 284 0.31 -19.79 -7.37
CA ILE A 284 -0.25 -20.99 -8.02
C ILE A 284 -1.67 -21.26 -7.53
N PHE A 285 -1.92 -21.12 -6.23
CA PHE A 285 -3.25 -21.35 -5.66
C PHE A 285 -4.28 -20.34 -6.17
N VAL A 286 -3.92 -19.06 -6.24
CA VAL A 286 -4.73 -18.00 -6.87
C VAL A 286 -5.01 -18.32 -8.34
N MET A 287 -4.01 -18.78 -9.10
CA MET A 287 -4.21 -19.14 -10.51
C MET A 287 -5.19 -20.31 -10.70
N ILE A 288 -5.24 -21.27 -9.76
CA ILE A 288 -6.08 -22.46 -9.87
C ILE A 288 -7.50 -22.21 -9.33
N LYS A 289 -7.63 -21.48 -8.21
CA LYS A 289 -8.89 -21.36 -7.46
C LYS A 289 -9.60 -20.03 -7.62
N CYS A 290 -8.84 -18.95 -7.77
CA CYS A 290 -9.43 -17.62 -7.88
C CYS A 290 -9.68 -17.24 -9.33
N LEU A 291 -8.71 -17.43 -10.23
CA LEU A 291 -8.92 -17.09 -11.63
C LEU A 291 -10.00 -17.99 -12.23
N THR A 292 -10.96 -17.37 -12.90
CA THR A 292 -12.06 -18.05 -13.60
C THR A 292 -11.74 -18.13 -15.08
N GLU A 293 -12.39 -19.06 -15.79
CA GLU A 293 -12.33 -19.07 -17.25
C GLU A 293 -12.78 -17.70 -17.78
N LEU A 294 -11.95 -17.14 -18.65
CA LEU A 294 -12.17 -15.82 -19.23
C LEU A 294 -13.30 -15.94 -20.25
N ALA A 295 -14.44 -15.33 -19.96
CA ALA A 295 -15.47 -15.08 -20.95
C ALA A 295 -15.25 -13.68 -21.52
N GLY A 296 -14.86 -13.59 -22.80
CA GLY A 296 -14.67 -12.32 -23.46
C GLY A 296 -16.00 -11.73 -23.90
N LEU A 297 -16.33 -10.53 -23.43
CA LEU A 297 -17.34 -9.68 -24.06
C LEU A 297 -16.59 -8.67 -24.93
N SER A 298 -16.81 -8.68 -26.25
CA SER A 298 -16.28 -7.63 -27.11
C SER A 298 -17.34 -7.11 -28.09
N SER A 299 -17.43 -5.79 -28.16
CA SER A 299 -18.05 -5.07 -29.28
C SER A 299 -17.04 -4.69 -30.37
N LEU A 300 -15.74 -4.97 -30.16
CA LEU A 300 -14.64 -4.56 -31.01
C LEU A 300 -13.81 -5.77 -31.47
N SER A 301 -13.57 -5.90 -32.77
CA SER A 301 -12.69 -6.93 -33.35
C SER A 301 -11.19 -6.66 -33.11
N THR A 302 -10.84 -5.85 -32.12
CA THR A 302 -9.46 -5.46 -31.84
C THR A 302 -8.86 -6.39 -30.80
N ASN A 303 -7.90 -7.22 -31.22
CA ASN A 303 -7.04 -7.97 -30.33
C ASN A 303 -6.32 -7.00 -29.36
N TYR A 304 -6.63 -7.10 -28.07
CA TYR A 304 -5.98 -6.32 -27.01
C TYR A 304 -4.65 -6.91 -26.54
N LEU A 305 -4.00 -7.75 -27.36
CA LEU A 305 -2.61 -8.16 -27.17
C LEU A 305 -1.67 -6.99 -27.53
N LYS A 306 -1.78 -5.89 -26.79
CA LYS A 306 -0.82 -4.79 -26.83
C LYS A 306 0.34 -5.15 -25.93
N LEU A 307 1.53 -5.22 -26.51
CA LEU A 307 2.78 -5.18 -25.74
C LEU A 307 2.77 -3.87 -24.93
N TYR A 308 2.65 -3.98 -23.60
CA TYR A 308 2.50 -2.84 -22.70
C TYR A 308 3.85 -2.16 -22.43
N LEU A 309 4.49 -1.67 -23.50
CA LEU A 309 5.56 -0.67 -23.46
C LEU A 309 5.00 0.74 -23.77
N SER A 310 3.67 0.88 -23.78
CA SER A 310 2.92 2.09 -24.19
C SER A 310 2.09 2.73 -23.06
N GLY A 311 2.18 2.24 -21.82
CA GLY A 311 1.63 2.92 -20.65
C GLY A 311 2.32 4.25 -20.38
N ASP A 312 1.72 5.13 -19.59
CA ASP A 312 2.36 6.40 -19.23
C ASP A 312 3.48 6.11 -18.23
N ILE A 313 4.70 5.92 -18.74
CA ILE A 313 5.91 5.68 -17.95
C ILE A 313 6.12 6.80 -16.91
N THR A 314 5.52 7.98 -17.14
CA THR A 314 5.60 9.12 -16.23
C THR A 314 4.50 9.11 -15.16
N TYR A 315 3.44 8.30 -15.27
CA TYR A 315 2.29 8.30 -14.36
C TYR A 315 2.71 8.23 -12.89
N TYR A 316 3.43 7.18 -12.49
CA TYR A 316 3.82 7.00 -11.09
C TYR A 316 4.82 8.04 -10.60
N ILE A 317 5.71 8.52 -11.48
CA ILE A 317 6.64 9.59 -11.12
C ILE A 317 5.88 10.89 -10.86
N THR A 318 4.96 11.25 -11.76
CA THR A 318 4.15 12.46 -11.67
C THR A 318 3.19 12.39 -10.49
N ASP A 319 2.46 11.29 -10.31
CA ASP A 319 1.53 11.09 -9.19
C ASP A 319 2.24 11.11 -7.82
N PHE A 320 3.43 10.51 -7.73
CA PHE A 320 4.16 10.41 -6.46
C PHE A 320 4.84 11.73 -6.08
N PHE A 321 5.59 12.35 -7.01
CA PHE A 321 6.40 13.54 -6.70
C PHE A 321 5.66 14.87 -6.90
N VAL A 322 4.69 14.94 -7.82
CA VAL A 322 3.87 16.15 -8.03
C VAL A 322 2.53 15.96 -7.33
N GLY A 323 1.85 14.85 -7.65
CA GLY A 323 0.55 14.45 -7.16
C GLY A 323 -0.52 15.53 -7.16
N PHE A 324 -1.54 15.35 -6.32
CA PHE A 324 -2.77 16.14 -6.34
C PHE A 324 -2.75 17.34 -5.38
N ASN A 325 -1.71 17.51 -4.56
CA ASN A 325 -1.63 18.60 -3.58
C ASN A 325 -0.28 19.33 -3.62
N ARG A 326 -0.30 20.60 -3.21
CA ARG A 326 0.90 21.45 -3.11
C ARG A 326 1.95 20.92 -2.13
N MET A 327 1.54 20.13 -1.14
CA MET A 327 2.45 19.54 -0.14
C MET A 327 3.42 18.53 -0.76
N LYS A 328 2.96 17.70 -1.72
CA LYS A 328 3.83 16.76 -2.44
C LYS A 328 4.97 17.48 -3.17
N ILE A 329 4.70 18.62 -3.80
CA ILE A 329 5.75 19.44 -4.45
C ILE A 329 6.79 19.92 -3.44
N ILE A 330 6.35 20.41 -2.27
CA ILE A 330 7.25 20.84 -1.19
C ILE A 330 8.11 19.66 -0.70
N TYR A 331 7.51 18.50 -0.48
CA TYR A 331 8.23 17.29 -0.10
C TYR A 331 9.25 16.89 -1.16
N THR A 332 8.89 16.93 -2.44
CA THR A 332 9.78 16.62 -3.56
C THR A 332 11.01 17.53 -3.59
N VAL A 333 10.83 18.84 -3.40
CA VAL A 333 11.96 19.79 -3.36
C VAL A 333 12.92 19.43 -2.23
N PHE A 334 12.41 19.16 -1.02
CA PHE A 334 13.26 18.78 0.10
C PHE A 334 13.90 17.41 -0.07
N TYR A 335 13.16 16.44 -0.60
CA TYR A 335 13.65 15.10 -0.91
C TYR A 335 14.81 15.14 -1.92
N LEU A 336 14.65 15.86 -3.03
CA LEU A 336 15.70 16.02 -4.04
C LEU A 336 16.89 16.81 -3.49
N GLY A 337 16.65 17.87 -2.71
CA GLY A 337 17.70 18.61 -2.01
C GLY A 337 18.52 17.73 -1.07
N GLY A 338 17.87 16.83 -0.32
CA GLY A 338 18.50 15.83 0.51
C GLY A 338 19.32 14.82 -0.29
N LEU A 339 18.73 14.27 -1.35
CA LEU A 339 19.41 13.32 -2.25
C LEU A 339 20.70 13.92 -2.82
N VAL A 340 20.64 15.15 -3.36
CA VAL A 340 21.81 15.86 -3.89
C VAL A 340 22.84 16.11 -2.78
N TYR A 341 22.40 16.58 -1.61
CA TYR A 341 23.31 16.85 -0.49
C TYR A 341 24.07 15.58 -0.02
N PHE A 342 23.38 14.46 0.18
CA PHE A 342 24.00 13.22 0.62
C PHE A 342 24.83 12.54 -0.49
N LEU A 343 24.48 12.74 -1.76
CA LEU A 343 25.31 12.34 -2.89
C LEU A 343 26.65 13.09 -2.87
N LEU A 344 26.63 14.41 -2.67
CA LEU A 344 27.84 15.23 -2.57
C LEU A 344 28.69 14.87 -1.34
N ARG A 345 28.06 14.46 -0.25
CA ARG A 345 28.73 13.99 0.98
C ARG A 345 29.21 12.54 0.92
N LYS A 346 28.84 11.79 -0.13
CA LYS A 346 29.16 10.35 -0.29
C LYS A 346 28.72 9.48 0.89
N ASP A 347 27.63 9.83 1.57
CA ASP A 347 27.05 9.01 2.63
C ASP A 347 26.28 7.84 2.03
N LYS A 348 26.92 6.66 1.98
CA LYS A 348 26.37 5.47 1.31
C LYS A 348 25.04 5.03 1.91
N VAL A 349 24.90 5.08 3.24
CA VAL A 349 23.68 4.61 3.92
C VAL A 349 22.54 5.57 3.61
N LYS A 350 22.76 6.88 3.78
CA LYS A 350 21.73 7.87 3.46
C LYS A 350 21.37 7.80 1.98
N LEU A 351 22.34 7.75 1.08
CA LEU A 351 22.09 7.65 -0.36
C LEU A 351 21.20 6.45 -0.70
N PHE A 352 21.47 5.28 -0.11
CA PHE A 352 20.61 4.10 -0.29
C PHE A 352 19.16 4.35 0.18
N LEU A 353 18.96 5.02 1.32
CA LEU A 353 17.60 5.35 1.80
C LEU A 353 16.82 6.22 0.81
N TYR A 354 17.45 7.16 0.11
CA TYR A 354 16.75 7.91 -0.95
C TYR A 354 16.56 7.04 -2.18
N SER A 355 17.59 6.32 -2.62
CA SER A 355 17.52 5.46 -3.80
C SER A 355 16.39 4.43 -3.72
N ILE A 356 15.98 3.98 -2.53
CA ILE A 356 14.91 3.01 -2.36
C ILE A 356 13.57 3.45 -2.99
N ILE A 357 13.23 4.74 -2.87
CA ILE A 357 11.99 5.28 -3.43
C ILE A 357 12.06 5.24 -4.95
N LEU A 358 13.20 5.68 -5.52
CA LEU A 358 13.41 5.68 -6.96
C LEU A 358 13.41 4.26 -7.55
N ILE A 359 14.03 3.32 -6.85
CA ILE A 359 14.05 1.90 -7.24
C ILE A 359 12.62 1.36 -7.26
N ASN A 360 11.87 1.54 -6.18
CA ASN A 360 10.50 0.99 -6.11
C ASN A 360 9.56 1.64 -7.12
N ILE A 361 9.63 2.95 -7.34
CA ILE A 361 8.85 3.61 -8.39
C ILE A 361 9.19 3.03 -9.76
N ALA A 362 10.48 2.84 -10.07
CA ALA A 362 10.89 2.25 -11.34
C ALA A 362 10.35 0.83 -11.53
N PHE A 363 10.38 -0.02 -10.49
CA PHE A 363 9.84 -1.37 -10.57
C PHE A 363 8.31 -1.38 -10.70
N VAL A 364 7.59 -0.53 -9.95
CA VAL A 364 6.14 -0.38 -10.10
C VAL A 364 5.76 0.08 -11.51
N THR A 365 6.46 1.08 -12.06
CA THR A 365 6.23 1.56 -13.43
C THR A 365 6.43 0.47 -14.49
N VAL A 366 7.39 -0.43 -14.30
CA VAL A 366 7.70 -1.48 -15.30
C VAL A 366 6.81 -2.72 -15.14
N MET A 367 6.45 -3.09 -13.91
CA MET A 367 5.80 -4.37 -13.62
C MET A 367 4.29 -4.30 -13.44
N VAL A 368 3.72 -3.11 -13.17
CA VAL A 368 2.28 -2.97 -12.91
C VAL A 368 1.54 -2.55 -14.17
N PHE A 369 0.55 -3.36 -14.56
CA PHE A 369 -0.26 -3.14 -15.76
C PHE A 369 -1.38 -2.11 -15.59
N PHE A 370 -2.05 -2.09 -14.43
CA PHE A 370 -3.12 -1.14 -14.15
C PHE A 370 -2.56 0.04 -13.35
N GLU A 371 -2.65 1.25 -13.91
CA GLU A 371 -2.20 2.47 -13.24
C GLU A 371 -3.14 2.83 -12.08
N GLY A 372 -2.57 3.05 -10.90
CA GLY A 372 -3.32 3.51 -9.75
C GLY A 372 -2.42 4.01 -8.63
N SER A 373 -2.69 5.20 -8.10
CA SER A 373 -1.90 5.83 -7.02
C SER A 373 -1.69 4.92 -5.80
N ARG A 374 -2.64 4.02 -5.54
CA ARG A 374 -2.61 3.01 -4.46
C ARG A 374 -1.36 2.11 -4.44
N TYR A 375 -0.72 1.86 -5.58
CA TYR A 375 0.46 0.98 -5.63
C TYR A 375 1.73 1.63 -5.05
N THR A 376 1.76 2.96 -4.90
CA THR A 376 2.88 3.68 -4.28
C THR A 376 2.60 4.06 -2.82
N TYR A 377 1.40 3.80 -2.32
CA TYR A 377 0.98 4.12 -0.95
C TYR A 377 1.92 3.54 0.15
N PRO A 378 2.43 2.30 0.04
CA PRO A 378 3.40 1.79 1.03
C PRO A 378 4.68 2.64 1.17
N LEU A 379 5.10 3.30 0.08
CA LEU A 379 6.33 4.11 0.03
C LEU A 379 6.15 5.51 0.64
N TYR A 380 4.91 5.98 0.72
CA TYR A 380 4.61 7.38 0.99
C TYR A 380 5.11 7.88 2.36
N PRO A 381 4.94 7.15 3.47
CA PRO A 381 5.48 7.58 4.76
C PRO A 381 7.00 7.71 4.77
N LEU A 382 7.70 6.84 4.04
CA LEU A 382 9.15 6.92 3.91
C LEU A 382 9.57 8.15 3.09
N PHE A 383 8.83 8.49 2.05
CA PHE A 383 9.02 9.71 1.28
C PHE A 383 8.85 10.97 2.14
N VAL A 384 7.76 11.07 2.91
CA VAL A 384 7.51 12.20 3.81
C VAL A 384 8.60 12.28 4.89
N LEU A 385 8.99 11.15 5.47
CA LEU A 385 10.07 11.06 6.46
C LEU A 385 11.38 11.63 5.90
N LEU A 386 11.82 11.17 4.74
CA LEU A 386 13.09 11.61 4.13
C LEU A 386 13.03 13.07 3.70
N SER A 387 11.87 13.55 3.25
CA SER A 387 11.64 14.94 2.89
C SER A 387 11.78 15.87 4.09
N ILE A 388 11.05 15.59 5.18
CA ILE A 388 11.10 16.41 6.40
C ILE A 388 12.48 16.31 7.07
N TYR A 389 13.08 15.12 7.09
CA TYR A 389 14.45 14.94 7.59
C TYR A 389 15.44 15.81 6.80
N SER A 390 15.36 15.84 5.46
CA SER A 390 16.18 16.70 4.61
C SER A 390 15.98 18.17 4.92
N ALA A 391 14.71 18.60 5.00
CA ALA A 391 14.34 19.98 5.30
C ALA A 391 14.98 20.44 6.62
N CYS A 392 14.80 19.67 7.69
CA CYS A 392 15.35 19.97 9.00
C CYS A 392 16.88 19.95 9.01
N HIS A 393 17.50 18.93 8.41
CA HIS A 393 18.96 18.79 8.40
C HIS A 393 19.65 19.91 7.62
N LEU A 394 19.11 20.27 6.45
CA LEU A 394 19.62 21.37 5.63
C LEU A 394 19.42 22.72 6.33
N ALA A 395 18.26 22.95 6.95
CA ALA A 395 18.01 24.16 7.73
C ALA A 395 18.97 24.33 8.90
N GLU A 396 19.24 23.26 9.66
CA GLU A 396 20.20 23.32 10.76
C GLU A 396 21.61 23.69 10.27
N LYS A 397 22.03 23.11 9.13
CA LYS A 397 23.36 23.38 8.55
C LYS A 397 23.47 24.79 7.98
N ILE A 398 22.50 25.21 7.16
CA ILE A 398 22.46 26.55 6.56
C ILE A 398 22.33 27.61 7.65
N GLY A 399 21.40 27.42 8.58
CA GLY A 399 21.16 28.34 9.68
C GLY A 399 22.35 28.48 10.62
N ALA A 400 23.07 27.39 10.93
CA ALA A 400 24.31 27.47 11.71
C ALA A 400 25.39 28.28 10.99
N LYS A 401 25.59 28.04 9.69
CA LYS A 401 26.57 28.78 8.88
C LYS A 401 26.22 30.27 8.77
N LEU A 402 24.94 30.62 8.60
CA LEU A 402 24.49 32.01 8.57
C LEU A 402 24.64 32.71 9.92
N THR A 403 24.38 31.99 11.02
CA THR A 403 24.58 32.53 12.38
C THR A 403 26.06 32.85 12.60
N GLU A 404 26.96 31.97 12.18
CA GLU A 404 28.42 32.18 12.22
C GLU A 404 28.85 33.39 11.38
N ILE A 405 28.37 33.51 10.13
CA ILE A 405 28.67 34.65 9.25
C ILE A 405 28.16 35.98 9.85
N SER A 406 27.01 35.95 10.53
CA SER A 406 26.43 37.15 11.15
C SER A 406 27.09 37.56 12.47
N GLY A 407 28.14 36.87 12.91
CA GLY A 407 28.79 37.12 14.21
C GLY A 407 27.85 36.89 15.40
N GLY A 408 26.82 36.06 15.25
CA GLY A 408 25.83 35.81 16.30
C GLY A 408 24.78 36.92 16.52
N LEU A 409 24.74 37.97 15.68
CA LEU A 409 23.76 39.05 15.80
C LEU A 409 22.30 38.57 15.69
N LEU A 410 22.07 37.52 14.90
CA LEU A 410 20.74 36.95 14.69
C LEU A 410 20.77 35.41 14.81
N PRO A 411 19.77 34.79 15.46
CA PRO A 411 19.69 33.34 15.60
C PRO A 411 19.14 32.69 14.31
N PHE A 412 19.87 32.81 13.19
CA PHE A 412 19.43 32.31 11.88
C PHE A 412 19.07 30.83 11.88
N LYS A 413 19.70 30.01 12.73
CA LYS A 413 19.29 28.61 12.94
C LYS A 413 17.83 28.46 13.37
N VAL A 414 17.38 29.27 14.34
CA VAL A 414 16.00 29.25 14.84
C VAL A 414 15.06 29.81 13.79
N ILE A 415 15.48 30.89 13.11
CA ILE A 415 14.68 31.54 12.05
C ILE A 415 14.40 30.55 10.92
N VAL A 416 15.43 29.92 10.34
CA VAL A 416 15.27 29.00 9.21
C VAL A 416 14.46 27.76 9.60
N LEU A 417 14.68 27.20 10.79
CA LEU A 417 13.86 26.08 11.28
C LEU A 417 12.40 26.46 11.48
N SER A 418 12.14 27.66 12.03
CA SER A 418 10.78 28.18 12.22
C SER A 418 10.11 28.46 10.88
N SER A 419 10.85 28.94 9.88
CA SER A 419 10.35 29.12 8.52
C SER A 419 9.97 27.80 7.85
N ILE A 420 10.74 26.72 8.04
CA ILE A 420 10.37 25.40 7.53
C ILE A 420 9.13 24.88 8.25
N LEU A 421 9.06 25.01 9.57
CA LEU A 421 7.88 24.59 10.32
C LEU A 421 6.63 25.37 9.87
N ALA A 422 6.75 26.69 9.69
CA ALA A 422 5.68 27.53 9.16
C ALA A 422 5.30 27.11 7.73
N LEU A 423 6.26 26.82 6.85
CA LEU A 423 5.99 26.34 5.50
C LEU A 423 5.19 25.03 5.51
N LEU A 424 5.57 24.08 6.37
CA LEU A 424 4.84 22.82 6.53
C LEU A 424 3.43 23.06 7.07
N LEU A 425 3.28 23.88 8.12
CA LEU A 425 1.99 24.12 8.78
C LEU A 425 1.00 24.90 7.88
N LEU A 426 1.48 25.94 7.18
CA LEU A 426 0.64 26.80 6.32
C LEU A 426 0.14 26.09 5.06
N ASN A 427 0.78 25.00 4.66
CA ASN A 427 0.38 24.21 3.50
C ASN A 427 -0.53 23.02 3.84
N ILE A 428 -0.79 22.77 5.13
CA ILE A 428 -1.85 21.84 5.54
C ILE A 428 -3.19 22.40 5.05
N GLU A 429 -4.06 21.52 4.56
CA GLU A 429 -5.39 21.88 4.06
C GLU A 429 -6.49 21.34 5.01
N PRO A 430 -6.58 21.86 6.26
CA PRO A 430 -7.46 21.27 7.28
C PRO A 430 -8.93 21.36 6.88
N LEU A 431 -9.31 22.39 6.13
CA LEU A 431 -10.67 22.54 5.59
C LEU A 431 -11.03 21.42 4.61
N ARG A 432 -10.09 20.96 3.77
CA ARG A 432 -10.33 19.82 2.86
C ARG A 432 -10.47 18.51 3.61
N VAL A 433 -9.71 18.35 4.70
CA VAL A 433 -9.87 17.20 5.61
C VAL A 433 -11.22 17.26 6.30
N LEU A 434 -11.68 18.42 6.75
CA LEU A 434 -12.99 18.57 7.40
C LEU A 434 -14.15 18.36 6.41
N SER A 435 -14.05 18.90 5.19
CA SER A 435 -15.09 18.75 4.17
C SER A 435 -15.24 17.30 3.71
N SER A 436 -14.18 16.49 3.71
CA SER A 436 -14.26 15.07 3.34
C SER A 436 -15.08 14.21 4.32
N TYR A 437 -15.39 14.73 5.51
CA TYR A 437 -16.33 14.07 6.45
C TYR A 437 -17.79 14.53 6.26
N GLN A 438 -18.03 15.55 5.44
CA GLN A 438 -19.34 16.16 5.24
C GLN A 438 -19.90 15.84 3.86
N ASP A 439 -19.05 15.88 2.84
CA ASP A 439 -19.42 15.64 1.45
C ASP A 439 -18.94 14.26 1.01
N SER A 440 -19.85 13.44 0.47
CA SER A 440 -19.45 12.16 -0.11
C SER A 440 -18.66 12.41 -1.39
N ILE A 441 -17.48 11.79 -1.48
CA ILE A 441 -16.65 11.81 -2.69
C ILE A 441 -16.82 10.56 -3.56
N THR A 442 -17.62 9.59 -3.09
CA THR A 442 -17.98 8.36 -3.79
C THR A 442 -19.49 8.24 -3.92
N ALA A 443 -19.94 7.49 -4.93
CA ALA A 443 -21.37 7.27 -5.16
C ALA A 443 -22.03 6.53 -3.98
N ARG A 444 -23.29 6.88 -3.68
CA ARG A 444 -23.98 6.47 -2.44
C ARG A 444 -24.89 5.26 -2.61
N HIS A 445 -24.26 4.10 -2.80
CA HIS A 445 -24.92 2.84 -3.06
C HIS A 445 -25.60 2.19 -1.84
N ILE A 446 -25.12 2.40 -0.62
CA ILE A 446 -25.65 1.76 0.60
C ILE A 446 -27.10 2.22 0.85
N GLN A 447 -27.39 3.50 0.61
CA GLN A 447 -28.75 4.03 0.76
C GLN A 447 -29.72 3.37 -0.22
N VAL A 448 -29.28 3.13 -1.46
CA VAL A 448 -30.06 2.43 -2.48
C VAL A 448 -30.34 1.00 -2.03
N THR A 449 -29.31 0.27 -1.60
CA THR A 449 -29.44 -1.12 -1.19
C THR A 449 -30.34 -1.30 0.04
N GLU A 450 -30.22 -0.43 1.04
CA GLU A 450 -31.12 -0.43 2.20
C GLU A 450 -32.55 -0.04 1.83
N TYR A 451 -32.73 0.88 0.88
CA TYR A 451 -34.06 1.23 0.39
C TYR A 451 -34.75 0.04 -0.28
N ILE A 452 -34.05 -0.68 -1.17
CA ILE A 452 -34.56 -1.90 -1.80
C ILE A 452 -34.95 -2.90 -0.71
N LYS A 453 -34.07 -3.19 0.23
CA LYS A 453 -34.32 -4.14 1.33
C LYS A 453 -35.58 -3.83 2.14
N GLN A 454 -35.90 -2.55 2.32
CA GLN A 454 -37.08 -2.10 3.08
C GLN A 454 -38.39 -2.15 2.27
N HIS A 455 -38.32 -2.08 0.94
CA HIS A 455 -39.50 -1.95 0.06
C HIS A 455 -39.69 -3.13 -0.91
N GLN A 456 -38.79 -4.10 -0.89
CA GLN A 456 -38.85 -5.30 -1.73
C GLN A 456 -40.05 -6.16 -1.33
N GLN A 457 -40.79 -6.62 -2.34
CA GLN A 457 -41.84 -7.63 -2.19
C GLN A 457 -41.35 -9.01 -2.67
N PRO A 458 -41.97 -10.12 -2.22
CA PRO A 458 -41.65 -11.44 -2.72
C PRO A 458 -41.83 -11.52 -4.25
N GLY A 459 -40.77 -11.89 -4.97
CA GLY A 459 -40.76 -11.97 -6.43
C GLY A 459 -40.20 -10.74 -7.15
N ASP A 460 -39.87 -9.67 -6.41
CA ASP A 460 -39.12 -8.53 -6.97
C ASP A 460 -37.69 -8.97 -7.31
N ILE A 461 -37.21 -8.57 -8.49
CA ILE A 461 -35.83 -8.80 -8.93
C ILE A 461 -35.01 -7.50 -8.94
N VAL A 462 -33.69 -7.61 -8.81
CA VAL A 462 -32.74 -6.49 -8.80
C VAL A 462 -31.79 -6.60 -9.99
N ILE A 463 -31.76 -5.54 -10.79
CA ILE A 463 -30.80 -5.32 -11.88
C ILE A 463 -29.84 -4.21 -11.45
N SER A 464 -28.54 -4.49 -11.48
CA SER A 464 -27.49 -3.52 -11.12
C SER A 464 -26.48 -3.37 -12.24
N ASN A 465 -26.02 -2.13 -12.48
CA ASN A 465 -24.83 -1.88 -13.31
C ASN A 465 -23.57 -1.58 -12.47
N VAL A 466 -23.67 -1.71 -11.15
CA VAL A 466 -22.62 -1.40 -10.19
C VAL A 466 -22.04 -2.69 -9.61
N PRO A 467 -20.74 -2.96 -9.77
CA PRO A 467 -20.12 -4.16 -9.23
C PRO A 467 -20.21 -4.26 -7.70
N SER A 468 -20.50 -5.46 -7.19
CA SER A 468 -20.35 -5.92 -5.78
C SER A 468 -21.23 -5.25 -4.71
N VAL A 469 -22.02 -4.23 -5.05
CA VAL A 469 -22.76 -3.43 -4.07
C VAL A 469 -23.77 -4.24 -3.25
N HIS A 470 -24.44 -5.21 -3.88
CA HIS A 470 -25.56 -5.94 -3.28
C HIS A 470 -25.11 -7.23 -2.60
N SER A 471 -23.88 -7.70 -2.85
CA SER A 471 -23.28 -8.89 -2.24
C SER A 471 -23.42 -8.94 -0.71
N ASN A 472 -23.20 -7.80 -0.04
CA ASN A 472 -23.10 -7.72 1.42
C ASN A 472 -24.43 -7.54 2.14
N VAL A 473 -25.48 -7.06 1.47
CA VAL A 473 -26.75 -6.65 2.11
C VAL A 473 -27.95 -7.43 1.57
N LEU A 474 -28.06 -7.59 0.24
CA LEU A 474 -29.15 -8.36 -0.40
C LEU A 474 -28.76 -9.81 -0.69
N GLY A 475 -27.47 -10.15 -0.60
CA GLY A 475 -26.97 -11.46 -0.99
C GLY A 475 -26.74 -11.58 -2.50
N GLY A 476 -26.56 -10.46 -3.19
CA GLY A 476 -26.30 -10.36 -4.62
C GLY A 476 -27.38 -9.60 -5.39
N ALA A 477 -27.16 -9.45 -6.69
CA ALA A 477 -28.17 -8.97 -7.64
C ALA A 477 -28.59 -10.12 -8.56
N ASP A 478 -29.84 -10.12 -9.03
CA ASP A 478 -30.34 -11.16 -9.93
C ASP A 478 -29.72 -11.03 -11.33
N TYR A 479 -29.55 -9.78 -11.78
CA TYR A 479 -28.99 -9.46 -13.09
C TYR A 479 -27.93 -8.36 -13.02
N PHE A 480 -26.90 -8.48 -13.85
CA PHE A 480 -25.81 -7.53 -13.95
C PHE A 480 -25.74 -6.93 -15.37
N ILE A 481 -25.67 -5.60 -15.44
CA ILE A 481 -25.45 -4.86 -16.68
C ILE A 481 -24.05 -4.25 -16.66
N PRO A 482 -23.14 -4.61 -17.58
CA PRO A 482 -21.80 -4.05 -17.57
C PRO A 482 -21.83 -2.57 -17.95
N HIS A 483 -21.33 -1.70 -17.08
CA HIS A 483 -21.20 -0.26 -17.36
C HIS A 483 -20.21 0.06 -18.51
N ARG A 484 -19.41 -0.92 -18.95
CA ARG A 484 -18.55 -0.89 -20.14
C ARG A 484 -18.52 -2.28 -20.78
N MET A 485 -18.72 -2.41 -22.08
CA MET A 485 -18.68 -3.75 -22.73
C MET A 485 -17.27 -4.27 -23.05
N SER A 486 -16.24 -3.71 -22.42
CA SER A 486 -14.84 -4.08 -22.63
C SER A 486 -14.24 -4.57 -21.32
N PHE A 487 -14.73 -5.70 -20.81
CA PHE A 487 -14.17 -6.32 -19.61
C PHE A 487 -13.49 -7.63 -19.93
N PHE A 488 -12.22 -7.70 -19.54
CA PHE A 488 -11.53 -8.95 -19.30
C PHE A 488 -11.67 -9.25 -17.79
N ASP A 489 -12.07 -10.46 -17.41
CA ASP A 489 -12.19 -10.90 -16.00
C ASP A 489 -13.29 -10.20 -15.15
N ALA A 490 -14.40 -9.77 -15.76
CA ALA A 490 -15.59 -9.28 -15.04
C ALA A 490 -16.75 -10.28 -14.98
N VAL A 491 -16.80 -11.21 -15.94
CA VAL A 491 -17.86 -12.21 -16.10
C VAL A 491 -17.22 -13.56 -16.35
N TYR A 492 -17.92 -14.64 -16.01
CA TYR A 492 -17.47 -15.99 -16.27
C TYR A 492 -18.66 -16.95 -16.42
N TRP A 493 -18.39 -18.11 -16.99
CA TRP A 493 -19.40 -19.16 -17.15
C TRP A 493 -19.68 -19.89 -15.85
N ARG A 494 -20.96 -19.98 -15.50
CA ARG A 494 -21.44 -20.78 -14.38
C ARG A 494 -22.78 -21.42 -14.74
N ASP A 495 -22.86 -22.74 -14.63
CA ASP A 495 -24.09 -23.51 -14.85
C ASP A 495 -24.79 -23.21 -16.21
N GLY A 496 -24.01 -22.94 -17.25
CA GLY A 496 -24.51 -22.64 -18.60
C GLY A 496 -24.97 -21.20 -18.82
N GLN A 497 -24.74 -20.30 -17.85
CA GLN A 497 -25.05 -18.88 -17.95
C GLN A 497 -23.79 -18.03 -17.73
N LEU A 498 -23.76 -16.83 -18.31
CA LEU A 498 -22.76 -15.82 -18.00
C LEU A 498 -23.21 -15.04 -16.77
N VAL A 499 -22.37 -15.04 -15.74
CA VAL A 499 -22.62 -14.32 -14.48
C VAL A 499 -21.48 -13.37 -14.18
N ASP A 500 -21.77 -12.30 -13.45
CA ASP A 500 -20.74 -11.39 -12.98
C ASP A 500 -19.88 -12.01 -11.86
N ARG A 501 -18.62 -11.60 -11.83
CA ARG A 501 -17.60 -12.11 -10.90
C ARG A 501 -17.84 -11.67 -9.45
N TRP A 502 -18.55 -10.58 -9.23
CA TRP A 502 -18.62 -9.90 -7.95
C TRP A 502 -19.77 -10.38 -7.08
N GLU A 503 -20.97 -10.44 -7.63
CA GLU A 503 -22.19 -10.74 -6.87
C GLU A 503 -23.09 -11.82 -7.49
N GLY A 504 -22.72 -12.33 -8.68
CA GLY A 504 -23.32 -13.53 -9.27
C GLY A 504 -24.58 -13.30 -10.09
N GLY A 505 -24.89 -12.05 -10.43
CA GLY A 505 -25.99 -11.67 -11.29
C GLY A 505 -25.78 -12.12 -12.73
N ILE A 506 -26.88 -12.56 -13.35
CA ILE A 506 -26.90 -13.02 -14.74
C ILE A 506 -26.67 -11.83 -15.67
N LEU A 507 -25.77 -12.00 -16.62
CA LEU A 507 -25.37 -10.93 -17.52
C LEU A 507 -26.51 -10.53 -18.47
N VAL A 508 -26.78 -9.22 -18.54
CA VAL A 508 -27.71 -8.62 -19.49
C VAL A 508 -26.96 -7.64 -20.39
N THR A 509 -26.94 -7.92 -21.68
CA THR A 509 -26.14 -7.19 -22.68
C THR A 509 -26.97 -6.42 -23.71
N ASN A 510 -28.26 -6.70 -23.82
CA ASN A 510 -29.09 -6.09 -24.85
C ASN A 510 -30.54 -5.89 -24.39
N ALA A 511 -31.27 -5.08 -25.15
CA ALA A 511 -32.64 -4.73 -24.87
C ALA A 511 -33.61 -5.91 -24.97
N ASP A 512 -33.32 -6.93 -25.79
CA ASP A 512 -34.17 -8.11 -25.93
C ASP A 512 -34.13 -8.98 -24.67
N GLN A 513 -32.94 -9.24 -24.14
CA GLN A 513 -32.76 -9.91 -22.85
C GLN A 513 -33.47 -9.16 -21.73
N LEU A 514 -33.31 -7.83 -21.68
CA LEU A 514 -34.01 -7.00 -20.70
C LEU A 514 -35.53 -7.12 -20.86
N THR A 515 -36.05 -7.05 -22.07
CA THR A 515 -37.49 -7.18 -22.39
C THR A 515 -38.05 -8.52 -21.95
N GLU A 516 -37.31 -9.61 -22.17
CA GLU A 516 -37.70 -10.94 -21.71
C GLU A 516 -37.76 -11.01 -20.17
N ILE A 517 -36.78 -10.43 -19.48
CA ILE A 517 -36.77 -10.34 -18.02
C ILE A 517 -37.98 -9.54 -17.51
N LEU A 518 -38.26 -8.39 -18.11
CA LEU A 518 -39.44 -7.58 -17.74
C LEU A 518 -40.75 -8.34 -17.99
N ALA A 519 -40.85 -9.10 -19.08
CA ALA A 519 -42.06 -9.87 -19.40
C ALA A 519 -42.32 -11.04 -18.43
N GLN A 520 -41.28 -11.55 -17.75
CA GLN A 520 -41.37 -12.66 -16.81
C GLN A 520 -41.59 -12.23 -15.36
N ASN A 521 -41.45 -10.94 -15.04
CA ASN A 521 -41.45 -10.43 -13.67
C ASN A 521 -42.50 -9.31 -13.50
N HIS A 522 -43.06 -9.19 -12.28
CA HIS A 522 -44.05 -8.14 -11.99
C HIS A 522 -43.39 -6.82 -11.59
N ARG A 523 -42.28 -6.87 -10.86
CA ARG A 523 -41.58 -5.69 -10.33
C ARG A 523 -40.07 -5.86 -10.44
N VAL A 524 -39.40 -4.83 -10.94
CA VAL A 524 -37.97 -4.84 -11.24
C VAL A 524 -37.33 -3.58 -10.70
N TRP A 525 -36.35 -3.74 -9.80
CA TRP A 525 -35.52 -2.66 -9.27
C TRP A 525 -34.31 -2.48 -10.17
N LEU A 526 -34.07 -1.25 -10.63
CA LEU A 526 -32.92 -0.89 -11.45
C LEU A 526 -32.01 0.05 -10.66
N HIS A 527 -30.85 -0.44 -10.22
CA HIS A 527 -29.81 0.35 -9.57
C HIS A 527 -28.74 0.75 -10.58
N LEU A 528 -28.70 2.04 -10.92
CA LEU A 528 -27.89 2.58 -11.99
C LEU A 528 -26.88 3.61 -11.45
N LEU A 529 -25.59 3.37 -11.70
CA LEU A 529 -24.54 4.36 -11.53
C LEU A 529 -24.59 5.35 -12.70
N TYR A 530 -24.58 6.64 -12.37
CA TYR A 530 -24.51 7.71 -13.35
C TYR A 530 -23.20 7.62 -14.14
N THR A 531 -23.29 7.54 -15.46
CA THR A 531 -22.12 7.44 -16.34
C THR A 531 -22.01 8.71 -17.18
N ALA A 532 -21.05 9.58 -16.85
CA ALA A 532 -20.89 10.87 -17.52
C ALA A 532 -20.52 10.78 -19.02
N GLN A 533 -20.09 9.62 -19.49
CA GLN A 533 -19.77 9.37 -20.90
C GLN A 533 -20.39 8.04 -21.33
N LEU A 534 -21.36 8.10 -22.25
CA LEU A 534 -21.93 6.93 -22.89
C LEU A 534 -20.85 6.21 -23.73
N PRO A 535 -20.94 4.87 -23.86
CA PRO A 535 -20.05 4.12 -24.74
C PRO A 535 -20.06 4.66 -26.17
N SER A 536 -18.92 4.59 -26.86
CA SER A 536 -18.80 5.08 -28.25
C SER A 536 -19.61 4.26 -29.25
N ASP A 537 -20.02 3.05 -28.87
CA ASP A 537 -20.91 2.21 -29.67
C ASP A 537 -22.36 2.68 -29.52
N ILE A 538 -23.01 2.94 -30.65
CA ILE A 538 -24.36 3.53 -30.70
C ILE A 538 -25.42 2.60 -30.11
N GLU A 539 -25.31 1.29 -30.33
CA GLU A 539 -26.32 0.34 -29.83
C GLU A 539 -26.18 0.15 -28.32
N ILE A 540 -24.94 0.14 -27.82
CA ILE A 540 -24.68 0.13 -26.38
C ILE A 540 -25.16 1.44 -25.74
N ALA A 541 -24.89 2.60 -26.36
CA ALA A 541 -25.37 3.89 -25.87
C ALA A 541 -26.91 3.94 -25.80
N LYS A 542 -27.62 3.47 -26.85
CA LYS A 542 -29.08 3.35 -26.84
C LYS A 542 -29.59 2.44 -25.73
N PHE A 543 -28.89 1.33 -25.47
CA PHE A 543 -29.25 0.43 -24.38
C PHE A 543 -29.06 1.10 -23.00
N HIS A 544 -28.01 1.92 -22.82
CA HIS A 544 -27.85 2.71 -21.59
C HIS A 544 -28.92 3.80 -21.43
N ASP A 545 -29.24 4.55 -22.48
CA ASP A 545 -30.33 5.55 -22.46
C ASP A 545 -31.69 4.92 -22.11
N LEU A 546 -31.93 3.70 -22.61
CA LEU A 546 -33.11 2.93 -22.28
C LEU A 546 -33.19 2.63 -20.77
N LEU A 547 -32.08 2.24 -20.14
CA LEU A 547 -32.05 1.97 -18.70
C LEU A 547 -32.35 3.22 -17.88
N GLU A 548 -31.84 4.38 -18.30
CA GLU A 548 -32.10 5.66 -17.63
C GLU A 548 -33.56 6.11 -17.73
N THR A 549 -34.30 5.64 -18.73
CA THR A 549 -35.72 5.98 -18.95
C THR A 549 -36.69 4.91 -18.47
N LEU A 550 -36.21 3.70 -18.17
CA LEU A 550 -37.04 2.57 -17.76
C LEU A 550 -37.53 2.69 -16.32
N GLY A 551 -38.84 2.57 -16.12
CA GLY A 551 -39.47 2.63 -14.79
C GLY A 551 -39.46 4.04 -14.18
N GLU A 552 -40.12 4.19 -13.04
CA GLU A 552 -40.20 5.46 -12.31
C GLU A 552 -38.99 5.61 -11.37
N PRO A 553 -38.36 6.80 -11.27
CA PRO A 553 -37.29 7.04 -10.31
C PRO A 553 -37.87 7.06 -8.88
N VAL A 554 -37.32 6.23 -8.00
CA VAL A 554 -37.81 6.08 -6.61
C VAL A 554 -36.84 6.70 -5.61
N LEU A 555 -35.53 6.65 -5.89
CA LEU A 555 -34.51 7.27 -5.04
C LEU A 555 -33.34 7.76 -5.89
N GLU A 556 -32.97 9.01 -5.70
CA GLU A 556 -31.74 9.59 -6.27
C GLU A 556 -30.75 9.90 -5.15
N THR A 557 -29.51 9.47 -5.33
CA THR A 557 -28.41 9.77 -4.41
C THR A 557 -27.21 10.29 -5.18
N PHE A 558 -26.17 10.72 -4.48
CA PHE A 558 -24.97 11.22 -5.16
C PHE A 558 -24.36 10.13 -6.06
N GLY A 559 -24.35 10.38 -7.36
CA GLY A 559 -23.75 9.51 -8.38
C GLY A 559 -24.56 8.28 -8.78
N THR A 560 -25.76 8.05 -8.23
CA THR A 560 -26.56 6.87 -8.59
C THR A 560 -28.07 7.08 -8.42
N THR A 561 -28.85 6.39 -9.24
CA THR A 561 -30.30 6.42 -9.28
C THR A 561 -30.87 5.01 -9.11
N LEU A 562 -31.92 4.90 -8.31
CA LEU A 562 -32.75 3.71 -8.19
C LEU A 562 -34.09 3.97 -8.87
N ARG A 563 -34.46 3.08 -9.80
CA ARG A 563 -35.75 3.11 -10.50
C ARG A 563 -36.53 1.83 -10.20
N LEU A 564 -37.84 1.92 -10.23
CA LEU A 564 -38.75 0.79 -10.11
C LEU A 564 -39.60 0.70 -11.37
N TRP A 565 -39.50 -0.42 -12.06
CA TRP A 565 -40.41 -0.78 -13.12
C TRP A 565 -41.45 -1.77 -12.59
N ASP A 566 -42.71 -1.57 -12.99
CA ASP A 566 -43.83 -2.49 -12.73
C ASP A 566 -44.44 -2.92 -14.07
N SER A 567 -44.92 -4.16 -14.14
CA SER A 567 -45.67 -4.72 -15.26
C SER A 567 -46.82 -3.83 -15.77
N GLU A 568 -47.45 -3.04 -14.91
CA GLU A 568 -48.49 -2.08 -15.31
C GLU A 568 -47.99 -0.96 -16.24
N ALA A 569 -46.69 -0.61 -16.16
CA ALA A 569 -46.06 0.37 -17.04
C ALA A 569 -45.91 -0.14 -18.48
N GLY A 570 -46.16 -1.44 -18.71
CA GLY A 570 -46.01 -2.10 -20.00
C GLY A 570 -44.57 -2.44 -20.34
N VAL A 571 -44.43 -3.31 -21.33
CA VAL A 571 -43.12 -3.75 -21.85
C VAL A 571 -42.69 -2.82 -22.98
N LEU A 572 -41.39 -2.56 -23.08
CA LEU A 572 -40.79 -1.77 -24.15
C LEU A 572 -41.23 -2.24 -25.56
N PRO A 573 -41.39 -1.33 -26.53
CA PRO A 573 -41.66 -1.73 -27.91
C PRO A 573 -40.54 -2.65 -28.41
N ARG A 574 -40.88 -3.86 -28.88
CA ARG A 574 -39.93 -4.83 -29.44
C ARG A 574 -39.20 -4.24 -30.65
N LEU A 575 -38.01 -3.68 -30.44
CA LEU A 575 -37.04 -3.45 -31.51
C LEU A 575 -36.34 -4.79 -31.75
N VAL A 576 -36.84 -5.56 -32.73
CA VAL A 576 -36.25 -6.86 -33.11
C VAL A 576 -34.74 -6.70 -33.31
N ASN A 577 -33.94 -7.33 -32.45
CA ASN A 577 -32.49 -7.37 -32.62
C ASN A 577 -32.16 -8.06 -33.95
N GLN A 578 -31.51 -7.34 -34.86
CA GLN A 578 -31.17 -7.84 -36.20
C GLN A 578 -29.92 -8.74 -36.20
N GLY A 579 -29.69 -9.49 -35.12
CA GLY A 579 -28.64 -10.52 -35.06
C GLY A 579 -27.26 -10.00 -34.70
N LYS A 580 -27.16 -9.25 -33.60
CA LYS A 580 -25.89 -9.10 -32.87
C LYS A 580 -26.10 -9.51 -31.42
N GLU A 581 -26.21 -10.82 -31.17
CA GLU A 581 -25.74 -11.28 -29.87
C GLU A 581 -24.26 -10.90 -29.80
N PHE A 582 -23.86 -10.21 -28.73
CA PHE A 582 -22.46 -10.13 -28.37
C PHE A 582 -22.07 -11.55 -27.98
N GLY A 583 -21.74 -12.37 -28.98
CA GLY A 583 -21.38 -13.76 -28.78
C GLY A 583 -20.25 -13.82 -27.77
N SER A 584 -20.42 -14.66 -26.75
CA SER A 584 -19.33 -15.11 -25.92
C SER A 584 -18.32 -15.87 -26.78
N TYR A 585 -17.04 -15.53 -26.67
CA TYR A 585 -15.95 -16.34 -27.23
C TYR A 585 -15.00 -16.81 -26.14
#